data_AF-A0A9E8SDI2-F1
#
_entry.id   AF-A0A9E8SDI2-F1
#
_cell.length_a   1.000
_cell.length_b   1.000
_cell.length_c   1.000
_cell.angle_alpha   90.00
_cell.angle_beta   90.00
_cell.angle_gamma   90.00
#
_symmetry.space_group_name_H-M   'P 1'
#
loop_
_entity.id
_entity.type
_entity.pdbx_description
1 polymer ?
#
loop_
_entity_poly.entity_id
_entity_poly.type
_entity_poly.pdbx_seq_one_letter_code
_entity_poly.pdbx_strand_id
1 'polypeptide(L)'
;MALGVAEINMIELAGAYASYVNKSKPVKPYYITKIEDKNGKEILSFVPETLDNQAYSDYTRQVLLQFMQATVNTGTASGLRTSYNLKNAIAGKTGTTQDNKDGWFVGITPNLVSVHWVGNDNYGIGFKTTGIGQGANSALPIFAKFYQMLNAEAKYNAITKASFEKPAAEVVEDLECNTEKRDGFLKRLFGKKKKAREFDAED
;
A
#
# COMPACT_ATOMS: atom_id res chain seq x y z
N MET A 1 0.71 16.65 3.22
CA MET A 1 -0.69 16.32 3.58
C MET A 1 -0.79 14.81 3.80
N ALA A 2 -1.33 14.32 4.92
CA ALA A 2 -1.29 12.89 5.29
C ALA A 2 -2.65 12.17 5.31
N LEU A 3 -3.77 12.90 5.12
CA LEU A 3 -5.13 12.37 5.26
C LEU A 3 -5.99 12.47 3.97
N GLY A 4 -5.36 12.54 2.79
CA GLY A 4 -6.08 12.41 1.52
C GLY A 4 -6.91 13.63 1.09
N VAL A 5 -6.41 14.85 1.32
CA VAL A 5 -7.08 16.11 0.89
C VAL A 5 -6.84 16.41 -0.61
N ALA A 6 -5.93 15.68 -1.26
CA ALA A 6 -5.68 15.81 -2.70
C ALA A 6 -6.46 14.73 -3.46
N GLU A 7 -7.21 15.14 -4.49
CA GLU A 7 -7.72 14.24 -5.51
C GLU A 7 -6.52 13.62 -6.25
N ILE A 8 -6.23 12.35 -6.01
CA ILE A 8 -5.15 11.62 -6.68
C ILE A 8 -5.78 10.66 -7.68
N ASN A 9 -5.28 10.65 -8.91
CA ASN A 9 -5.74 9.71 -9.91
C ASN A 9 -5.29 8.29 -9.54
N MET A 10 -6.18 7.30 -9.67
CA MET A 10 -5.89 5.89 -9.40
C MET A 10 -4.63 5.39 -10.13
N ILE A 11 -4.39 5.87 -11.35
CA ILE A 11 -3.23 5.47 -12.15
C ILE A 11 -1.91 5.99 -11.56
N GLU A 12 -1.91 7.22 -11.04
CA GLU A 12 -0.75 7.82 -10.38
C GLU A 12 -0.49 7.12 -9.05
N LEU A 13 -1.55 6.80 -8.31
CA LEU A 13 -1.44 6.03 -7.07
C LEU A 13 -0.84 4.65 -7.33
N ALA A 14 -1.34 3.93 -8.33
CA ALA A 14 -0.81 2.63 -8.71
C ALA A 14 0.68 2.72 -9.09
N GLY A 15 1.04 3.74 -9.88
CA GLY A 15 2.43 4.01 -10.29
C GLY A 15 3.36 4.32 -9.12
N ALA A 16 2.87 5.09 -8.14
CA ALA A 16 3.61 5.38 -6.91
C ALA A 16 3.79 4.11 -6.05
N TYR A 17 2.74 3.33 -5.84
CA TYR A 17 2.81 2.10 -5.04
C TYR A 17 3.65 1.00 -5.70
N ALA A 18 3.81 1.00 -7.03
CA ALA A 18 4.71 0.10 -7.72
C ALA A 18 6.17 0.26 -7.25
N SER A 19 6.57 1.43 -6.76
CA SER A 19 7.93 1.66 -6.23
C SER A 19 8.34 0.68 -5.12
N TYR A 20 7.39 0.21 -4.30
CA TYR A 20 7.68 -0.74 -3.20
C TYR A 20 8.16 -2.11 -3.69
N VAL A 21 7.73 -2.50 -4.89
CA VAL A 21 8.09 -3.77 -5.54
C VAL A 21 8.97 -3.56 -6.78
N ASN A 22 9.42 -2.33 -7.01
CA ASN A 22 10.27 -1.94 -8.14
C ASN A 22 11.49 -1.13 -7.67
N LYS A 23 12.18 -1.63 -6.63
CA LYS A 23 13.45 -1.05 -6.13
C LYS A 23 13.38 0.47 -5.87
N SER A 24 12.29 0.91 -5.23
CA SER A 24 12.02 2.32 -4.92
C SER A 24 11.81 3.23 -6.13
N LYS A 25 11.59 2.67 -7.33
CA LYS A 25 11.36 3.43 -8.57
C LYS A 25 9.87 3.41 -8.93
N PRO A 26 9.18 4.57 -8.88
CA PRO A 26 7.82 4.67 -9.39
C PRO A 26 7.81 4.38 -10.90
N VAL A 27 6.65 3.94 -11.39
CA VAL A 27 6.43 3.77 -12.82
C VAL A 27 5.20 4.56 -13.22
N LYS A 28 5.15 5.02 -14.47
CA LYS A 28 3.93 5.54 -15.05
C LYS A 28 3.22 4.41 -15.79
N PRO A 29 2.04 3.94 -15.34
CA PRO A 29 1.32 2.91 -16.05
C PRO A 29 0.91 3.39 -17.45
N TYR A 30 0.97 2.48 -18.42
CA TYR A 30 0.65 2.74 -19.82
C TYR A 30 -0.07 1.53 -20.41
N TYR A 31 -0.93 1.77 -21.42
CA TYR A 31 -1.84 0.74 -21.94
C TYR A 31 -1.43 0.22 -23.32
N ILE A 32 -0.86 1.08 -24.16
CA ILE A 32 -0.49 0.76 -25.54
C ILE A 32 0.99 0.46 -25.55
N THR A 33 1.38 -0.75 -25.94
CA THR A 33 2.79 -1.15 -26.08
C THR A 33 3.29 -0.95 -27.51
N LYS A 34 2.42 -1.12 -28.51
CA LYS A 34 2.76 -1.08 -29.93
C LYS A 34 1.55 -0.71 -30.78
N ILE A 35 1.79 0.03 -31.85
CA ILE A 35 0.83 0.31 -32.93
C ILE A 35 1.44 -0.18 -34.24
N GLU A 36 0.73 -1.03 -34.97
CA GLU A 36 1.15 -1.61 -36.24
C GLU A 36 0.18 -1.25 -37.36
N ASP A 37 0.67 -1.22 -38.61
CA ASP A 37 -0.18 -1.16 -39.79
C ASP A 37 -0.80 -2.53 -40.11
N LYS A 38 -1.70 -2.57 -41.11
CA LYS A 38 -2.36 -3.81 -41.55
C LYS A 38 -1.39 -4.90 -42.07
N ASN A 39 -0.15 -4.54 -42.37
CA ASN A 39 0.89 -5.44 -42.87
C ASN A 39 1.84 -5.88 -41.74
N GLY A 40 1.58 -5.50 -40.47
CA GLY A 40 2.43 -5.80 -39.32
C GLY A 40 3.65 -4.88 -39.21
N LYS A 41 3.72 -3.77 -39.94
CA LYS A 41 4.80 -2.80 -39.82
C LYS A 41 4.58 -1.95 -38.57
N GLU A 42 5.54 -1.94 -37.66
CA GLU A 42 5.53 -1.08 -36.48
C GLU A 42 5.52 0.40 -36.88
N ILE A 43 4.51 1.12 -36.40
CA ILE A 43 4.37 2.58 -36.56
C ILE A 43 4.92 3.26 -35.30
N LEU A 44 4.56 2.75 -34.12
CA LEU A 44 4.99 3.26 -32.82
C LEU A 44 5.17 2.11 -31.83
N SER A 45 6.17 2.24 -30.96
CA SER A 45 6.33 1.43 -29.76
C SER A 45 6.48 2.33 -28.54
N PHE A 46 5.95 1.84 -27.42
CA PHE A 46 5.98 2.54 -26.14
C PHE A 46 6.71 1.67 -25.12
N VAL A 47 7.71 2.28 -24.49
CA VAL A 47 8.44 1.68 -23.37
C VAL A 47 8.04 2.39 -22.08
N PRO A 48 8.08 1.70 -20.92
CA PRO A 48 7.74 2.32 -19.65
C PRO A 48 8.64 3.54 -19.38
N GLU A 49 8.03 4.68 -19.04
CA GLU A 49 8.77 5.79 -18.43
C GLU A 49 9.13 5.39 -17.00
N THR A 50 10.41 5.05 -16.77
CA THR A 50 10.94 4.80 -15.43
C THR A 50 11.74 6.01 -14.98
N LEU A 51 11.53 6.47 -13.74
CA LEU A 51 12.42 7.46 -13.15
C LEU A 51 13.80 6.82 -12.91
N ASP A 52 14.86 7.53 -13.31
CA ASP A 52 16.22 7.04 -13.13
C ASP A 52 16.61 6.96 -11.65
N ASN A 53 16.13 7.93 -10.87
CA ASN A 53 16.41 8.05 -9.44
C ASN A 53 15.39 7.28 -8.59
N GLN A 54 15.87 6.67 -7.51
CA GLN A 54 15.02 6.11 -6.47
C GLN A 54 14.27 7.23 -5.74
N ALA A 55 12.99 7.02 -5.48
CA ALA A 55 12.18 7.99 -4.72
C ALA A 55 12.53 8.00 -3.21
N TYR A 56 13.09 6.90 -2.70
CA TYR A 56 13.50 6.72 -1.31
C TYR A 56 14.51 5.56 -1.20
N SER A 57 15.24 5.48 -0.10
CA SER A 57 16.25 4.43 0.13
C SER A 57 15.66 3.03 0.14
N ASP A 58 16.47 2.03 -0.19
CA ASP A 58 16.03 0.63 -0.12
C ASP A 58 15.67 0.20 1.31
N TYR A 59 16.39 0.71 2.31
CA TYR A 59 16.03 0.53 3.73
C TYR A 59 14.59 1.00 4.01
N THR A 60 14.25 2.23 3.60
CA THR A 60 12.89 2.79 3.78
C THR A 60 11.84 1.95 3.06
N ARG A 61 12.16 1.45 1.85
CA ARG A 61 11.29 0.54 1.10
C ARG A 61 10.95 -0.70 1.91
N GLN A 62 11.97 -1.37 2.47
CA GLN A 62 11.81 -2.60 3.22
C GLN A 62 10.99 -2.38 4.50
N VAL A 63 11.28 -1.32 5.26
CA VAL A 63 10.53 -0.94 6.47
C VAL A 63 9.05 -0.72 6.15
N LEU A 64 8.75 0.12 5.14
CA LEU A 64 7.36 0.41 4.76
C LEU A 64 6.62 -0.82 4.25
N LEU A 65 7.31 -1.69 3.51
CA LEU A 65 6.74 -2.96 3.07
C LEU A 65 6.40 -3.89 4.24
N GLN A 66 7.21 -3.90 5.31
CA GLN A 66 6.88 -4.64 6.54
C GLN A 66 5.65 -4.05 7.25
N PHE A 67 5.53 -2.72 7.35
CA PHE A 67 4.32 -2.10 7.92
C PHE A 67 3.04 -2.40 7.12
N MET A 68 3.14 -2.41 5.80
CA MET A 68 2.02 -2.78 4.93
C MET A 68 1.69 -4.27 5.00
N GLN A 69 2.67 -5.15 5.23
CA GLN A 69 2.41 -6.56 5.54
C GLN A 69 1.74 -6.73 6.91
N ALA A 70 2.16 -5.98 7.93
CA ALA A 70 1.51 -5.98 9.24
C ALA A 70 0.04 -5.54 9.15
N THR A 71 -0.26 -4.54 8.31
CA THR A 71 -1.65 -4.12 8.04
C THR A 71 -2.53 -5.28 7.58
N VAL A 72 -1.99 -6.19 6.77
CA VAL A 72 -2.67 -7.37 6.24
C VAL A 72 -2.68 -8.54 7.22
N ASN A 73 -1.62 -8.74 7.99
CA ASN A 73 -1.49 -9.91 8.84
C ASN A 73 -2.18 -9.72 10.20
N THR A 74 -2.15 -8.51 10.75
CA THR A 74 -2.67 -8.21 12.09
C THR A 74 -3.47 -6.91 12.19
N GLY A 75 -3.39 -6.05 11.16
CA GLY A 75 -4.04 -4.73 11.17
C GLY A 75 -5.42 -4.68 10.53
N THR A 76 -5.74 -3.52 9.96
CA THR A 76 -7.07 -3.21 9.40
C THR A 76 -7.46 -4.05 8.19
N ALA A 77 -6.51 -4.70 7.52
CA ALA A 77 -6.73 -5.61 6.41
C ALA A 77 -6.64 -7.09 6.79
N SER A 78 -6.62 -7.41 8.09
CA SER A 78 -6.58 -8.79 8.62
C SER A 78 -7.71 -9.69 8.11
N GLY A 79 -8.83 -9.10 7.67
CA GLY A 79 -9.91 -9.81 6.96
C GLY A 79 -9.42 -10.64 5.78
N LEU A 80 -8.35 -10.24 5.09
CA LEU A 80 -7.74 -11.03 4.01
C LEU A 80 -7.27 -12.41 4.51
N ARG A 81 -6.75 -12.49 5.74
CA ARG A 81 -6.34 -13.75 6.38
C ARG A 81 -7.52 -14.47 6.99
N THR A 82 -8.32 -13.78 7.79
CA THR A 82 -9.35 -14.42 8.63
C THR A 82 -10.61 -14.79 7.86
N SER A 83 -11.09 -13.91 6.97
CA SER A 83 -12.37 -14.05 6.28
C SER A 83 -12.22 -14.63 4.88
N TYR A 84 -11.10 -14.31 4.20
CA TYR A 84 -10.86 -14.74 2.81
C TYR A 84 -9.79 -15.84 2.68
N ASN A 85 -9.10 -16.20 3.78
CA ASN A 85 -8.09 -17.26 3.80
C ASN A 85 -7.00 -17.10 2.72
N LEU A 86 -6.63 -15.87 2.39
CA LEU A 86 -5.53 -15.60 1.47
C LEU A 86 -4.21 -15.78 2.21
N LYS A 87 -3.37 -16.70 1.72
CA LYS A 87 -2.05 -17.01 2.30
C LYS A 87 -0.88 -16.44 1.49
N ASN A 88 -1.18 -15.74 0.40
CA ASN A 88 -0.18 -15.16 -0.49
C ASN A 88 0.61 -14.05 0.20
N ALA A 89 1.82 -13.78 -0.32
CA ALA A 89 2.63 -12.63 0.08
C ALA A 89 1.92 -11.33 -0.34
N ILE A 90 1.23 -10.72 0.61
CA ILE A 90 0.39 -9.54 0.40
C ILE A 90 0.78 -8.49 1.43
N ALA A 91 1.05 -7.29 0.93
CA ALA A 91 1.14 -6.07 1.69
C ALA A 91 -0.01 -5.15 1.26
N GLY A 92 -0.48 -4.26 2.10
CA GLY A 92 -1.50 -3.32 1.66
C GLY A 92 -1.81 -2.21 2.65
N LYS A 93 -2.65 -1.28 2.20
CA LYS A 93 -3.10 -0.15 3.00
C LYS A 93 -4.59 0.08 2.76
N THR A 94 -5.33 0.22 3.85
CA THR A 94 -6.72 0.71 3.82
C THR A 94 -6.74 2.23 3.90
N GLY A 95 -7.67 2.85 3.18
CA GLY A 95 -8.02 4.26 3.29
C GLY A 95 -9.53 4.42 3.45
N THR A 96 -9.95 5.43 4.20
CA THR A 96 -11.34 5.83 4.34
C THR A 96 -11.38 7.34 4.39
N THR A 97 -12.13 7.99 3.49
CA THR A 97 -12.29 9.46 3.53
C THR A 97 -13.28 9.86 4.61
N GLN A 98 -13.33 11.16 4.93
CA GLN A 98 -14.25 11.69 5.95
C GLN A 98 -15.71 11.42 5.57
N ASP A 99 -16.58 11.38 6.57
CA ASP A 99 -18.01 11.09 6.43
C ASP A 99 -18.33 9.74 5.73
N ASN A 100 -17.35 8.83 5.67
CA ASN A 100 -17.45 7.54 5.01
C ASN A 100 -17.87 7.66 3.54
N LYS A 101 -17.29 8.62 2.80
CA LYS A 101 -17.63 8.82 1.39
C LYS A 101 -16.97 7.78 0.49
N ASP A 102 -15.71 7.48 0.78
CA ASP A 102 -14.88 6.63 -0.03
C ASP A 102 -14.17 5.59 0.83
N GLY A 103 -14.23 4.35 0.38
CA GLY A 103 -13.36 3.27 0.83
C GLY A 103 -12.29 2.98 -0.19
N TRP A 104 -11.05 2.87 0.28
CA TRP A 104 -9.89 2.56 -0.53
C TRP A 104 -9.16 1.34 0.01
N PHE A 105 -8.68 0.51 -0.90
CA PHE A 105 -7.71 -0.53 -0.58
C PHE A 105 -6.65 -0.62 -1.68
N VAL A 106 -5.40 -0.45 -1.28
CA VAL A 106 -4.25 -0.73 -2.15
C VAL A 106 -3.64 -2.05 -1.72
N GLY A 107 -3.65 -3.03 -2.62
CA GLY A 107 -3.04 -4.34 -2.44
C GLY A 107 -1.76 -4.45 -3.27
N ILE A 108 -0.66 -4.84 -2.62
CA ILE A 108 0.65 -5.04 -3.23
C ILE A 108 1.04 -6.50 -3.03
N THR A 109 1.48 -7.13 -4.11
CA THR A 109 2.18 -8.41 -4.13
C THR A 109 3.45 -8.24 -4.95
N PRO A 110 4.43 -9.15 -4.89
CA PRO A 110 5.74 -8.94 -5.52
C PRO A 110 5.67 -8.56 -7.00
N ASN A 111 4.68 -9.09 -7.73
CA ASN A 111 4.54 -8.91 -9.18
C ASN A 111 3.25 -8.17 -9.59
N LEU A 112 2.49 -7.63 -8.63
CA LEU A 112 1.23 -6.95 -8.94
C LEU A 112 0.87 -5.92 -7.87
N VAL A 113 0.57 -4.70 -8.32
CA VAL A 113 -0.10 -3.66 -7.54
C VAL A 113 -1.53 -3.51 -8.06
N SER A 114 -2.48 -3.41 -7.14
CA SER A 114 -3.88 -3.16 -7.47
C SER A 114 -4.48 -2.14 -6.51
N VAL A 115 -5.24 -1.20 -7.07
CA VAL A 115 -5.89 -0.12 -6.34
C VAL A 115 -7.39 -0.29 -6.51
N HIS A 116 -8.10 -0.35 -5.40
CA HIS A 116 -9.56 -0.54 -5.36
C HIS A 116 -10.17 0.65 -4.64
N TRP A 117 -11.17 1.25 -5.28
CA TRP A 117 -11.98 2.33 -4.72
C TRP A 117 -13.44 1.93 -4.77
N VAL A 118 -14.16 2.28 -3.72
CA VAL A 118 -15.61 2.18 -3.65
C VAL A 118 -16.13 3.47 -3.03
N GLY A 119 -16.94 4.18 -3.79
CA GLY A 119 -17.58 5.43 -3.37
C GLY A 119 -18.70 5.79 -4.34
N ASN A 120 -19.07 7.06 -4.35
CA ASN A 120 -20.06 7.61 -5.27
C ASN A 120 -19.49 8.81 -6.01
N ASP A 121 -19.74 8.91 -7.31
CA ASP A 121 -19.34 10.07 -8.12
C ASP A 121 -19.94 11.38 -7.57
N ASN A 122 -21.12 11.30 -6.95
CA ASN A 122 -21.68 12.40 -6.17
C ASN A 122 -21.14 12.37 -4.74
N TYR A 123 -20.16 13.25 -4.48
CA TYR A 123 -19.51 13.40 -3.16
C TYR A 123 -20.47 13.79 -2.02
N GLY A 124 -21.70 14.22 -2.32
CA GLY A 124 -22.74 14.44 -1.31
C GLY A 124 -23.33 13.15 -0.73
N ILE A 125 -23.08 12.00 -1.37
CA ILE A 125 -23.63 10.70 -1.00
C ILE A 125 -22.51 9.84 -0.41
N GLY A 126 -22.63 9.51 0.86
CA GLY A 126 -21.70 8.64 1.58
C GLY A 126 -22.36 7.38 2.13
N PHE A 127 -21.54 6.49 2.67
CA PHE A 127 -22.00 5.32 3.39
C PHE A 127 -22.66 5.71 4.71
N LYS A 128 -23.76 5.03 5.05
CA LYS A 128 -24.54 5.30 6.28
C LYS A 128 -23.71 5.16 7.56
N THR A 129 -22.72 4.28 7.59
CA THR A 129 -21.85 4.08 8.76
C THR A 129 -20.41 3.75 8.34
N THR A 130 -19.46 4.03 9.24
CA THR A 130 -18.05 3.63 9.05
C THR A 130 -17.89 2.13 8.95
N GLY A 131 -18.73 1.37 9.68
CA GLY A 131 -18.73 -0.08 9.63
C GLY A 131 -19.00 -0.66 8.25
N ILE A 132 -19.65 0.07 7.33
CA ILE A 132 -19.85 -0.38 5.94
C ILE A 132 -18.97 0.38 4.95
N GLY A 133 -18.69 1.65 5.19
CA GLY A 133 -17.96 2.50 4.24
C GLY A 133 -16.43 2.39 4.31
N GLN A 134 -15.88 1.93 5.43
CA GLN A 134 -14.44 1.82 5.57
C GLN A 134 -13.82 0.90 4.51
N GLY A 135 -12.62 1.25 4.03
CA GLY A 135 -11.95 0.50 2.96
C GLY A 135 -11.77 -0.99 3.25
N ALA A 136 -11.70 -1.41 4.52
CA ALA A 136 -11.65 -2.82 4.92
C ALA A 136 -12.92 -3.62 4.58
N ASN A 137 -14.08 -2.96 4.49
CA ASN A 137 -15.38 -3.58 4.27
C ASN A 137 -15.98 -3.26 2.88
N SER A 138 -15.57 -2.16 2.26
CA SER A 138 -16.06 -1.75 0.94
C SER A 138 -15.10 -2.14 -0.19
N ALA A 139 -13.83 -1.71 -0.13
CA ALA A 139 -12.86 -1.90 -1.21
C ALA A 139 -12.02 -3.18 -1.11
N LEU A 140 -11.58 -3.56 0.09
CA LEU A 140 -10.77 -4.76 0.34
C LEU A 140 -11.41 -6.06 -0.16
N PRO A 141 -12.74 -6.28 -0.04
CA PRO A 141 -13.38 -7.47 -0.60
C PRO A 141 -13.18 -7.66 -2.10
N ILE A 142 -13.04 -6.57 -2.87
CA ILE A 142 -12.80 -6.62 -4.33
C ILE A 142 -11.45 -7.27 -4.58
N PHE A 143 -10.39 -6.76 -3.93
CA PHE A 143 -9.07 -7.37 -3.99
C PHE A 143 -9.09 -8.83 -3.56
N ALA A 144 -9.77 -9.13 -2.45
CA ALA A 144 -9.77 -10.47 -1.88
C ALA A 144 -10.34 -11.50 -2.85
N LYS A 145 -11.52 -11.20 -3.43
CA LYS A 145 -12.18 -12.08 -4.41
C LYS A 145 -11.39 -12.17 -5.71
N PHE A 146 -10.86 -11.05 -6.20
CA PHE A 146 -9.99 -11.03 -7.38
C PHE A 146 -8.78 -11.96 -7.19
N TYR A 147 -8.10 -11.88 -6.04
CA TYR A 147 -6.92 -12.72 -5.79
C TYR A 147 -7.27 -14.19 -5.54
N GLN A 148 -8.45 -14.49 -4.96
CA GLN A 148 -8.96 -15.87 -4.90
C GLN A 148 -9.19 -16.45 -6.30
N MET A 149 -9.72 -15.65 -7.24
CA MET A 149 -9.85 -16.07 -8.64
C MET A 149 -8.48 -16.32 -9.29
N LEU A 150 -7.49 -15.43 -9.06
CA LEU A 150 -6.13 -15.65 -9.56
C LEU A 150 -5.51 -16.93 -8.99
N ASN A 151 -5.72 -17.22 -7.70
CA ASN A 151 -5.23 -18.43 -7.04
C ASN A 151 -5.83 -19.71 -7.63
N ALA A 152 -7.03 -19.65 -8.21
CA ALA A 152 -7.70 -20.82 -8.79
C ALA A 152 -7.12 -21.22 -10.16
N GLU A 153 -6.34 -20.37 -10.82
CA GLU A 153 -5.82 -20.62 -12.16
C GLU A 153 -4.29 -20.73 -12.16
N ALA A 154 -3.77 -21.91 -12.52
CA ALA A 154 -2.33 -22.18 -12.52
C ALA A 154 -1.50 -21.24 -13.42
N LYS A 155 -2.12 -20.67 -14.47
CA LYS A 155 -1.47 -19.70 -15.36
C LYS A 155 -1.03 -18.41 -14.65
N TYR A 156 -1.63 -18.08 -13.50
CA TYR A 156 -1.26 -16.92 -12.70
C TYR A 156 -0.28 -17.24 -11.56
N ASN A 157 0.27 -18.46 -11.49
CA ASN A 157 1.21 -18.86 -10.44
C ASN A 157 2.44 -17.92 -10.32
N ALA A 158 2.89 -17.34 -11.44
CA ALA A 158 3.98 -16.37 -11.43
C ALA A 158 3.66 -15.10 -10.62
N ILE A 159 2.37 -14.76 -10.47
CA ILE A 159 1.89 -13.65 -9.64
C ILE A 159 1.56 -14.18 -8.24
N THR A 160 0.77 -15.25 -8.15
CA THR A 160 0.15 -15.68 -6.89
C THR A 160 1.08 -16.42 -5.94
N LYS A 161 2.12 -17.09 -6.46
CA LYS A 161 3.10 -17.82 -5.65
C LYS A 161 4.39 -17.04 -5.42
N ALA A 162 4.49 -15.80 -5.94
CA ALA A 162 5.63 -14.95 -5.70
C ALA A 162 5.74 -14.59 -4.20
N SER A 163 6.97 -14.39 -3.75
CA SER A 163 7.27 -13.96 -2.38
C SER A 163 8.04 -12.66 -2.37
N PHE A 164 7.84 -11.84 -1.35
CA PHE A 164 8.66 -10.65 -1.17
C PHE A 164 10.11 -11.03 -0.86
N GLU A 165 11.02 -10.14 -1.21
CA GLU A 165 12.39 -10.20 -0.73
C GLU A 165 12.42 -10.20 0.81
N LYS A 166 13.31 -11.00 1.38
CA LYS A 166 13.53 -10.98 2.83
C LYS A 166 14.21 -9.66 3.20
N PRO A 167 13.74 -8.93 4.23
CA PRO A 167 14.40 -7.72 4.67
C PRO A 167 15.85 -8.00 5.10
N ALA A 168 16.70 -6.98 4.98
CA ALA A 168 18.04 -6.97 5.55
C ALA A 168 17.97 -7.14 7.07
N ALA A 169 19.01 -7.75 7.65
CA ALA A 169 19.06 -8.02 9.09
C ALA A 169 18.87 -6.76 9.94
N GLU A 170 19.50 -5.65 9.54
CA GLU A 170 19.35 -4.33 10.17
C GLU A 170 17.89 -3.86 10.22
N VAL A 171 17.14 -4.04 9.12
CA VAL A 171 15.71 -3.70 9.08
C VAL A 171 14.91 -4.55 10.06
N VAL A 172 15.23 -5.84 10.18
CA VAL A 172 14.53 -6.73 11.12
C VAL A 172 14.84 -6.32 12.57
N GLU A 173 16.10 -6.06 12.88
CA GLU A 173 16.56 -5.63 14.20
C GLU A 173 15.88 -4.31 14.63
N ASP A 174 15.80 -3.33 13.74
CA ASP A 174 15.13 -2.05 14.02
C ASP A 174 13.62 -2.19 14.22
N LEU A 175 12.97 -3.16 13.56
CA LEU A 175 11.55 -3.44 13.73
C LEU A 175 11.24 -4.15 15.04
N GLU A 176 12.22 -4.82 15.66
CA GLU A 176 12.11 -5.53 16.94
C GLU A 176 12.28 -4.61 18.17
N CYS A 177 12.09 -3.30 18.00
CA CYS A 177 12.14 -2.34 19.09
C CYS A 177 11.22 -2.71 20.28
N ASN A 178 11.78 -2.61 21.48
CA ASN A 178 11.01 -2.71 22.73
C ASN A 178 9.90 -1.65 22.74
N THR A 179 8.72 -2.01 23.21
CA THR A 179 7.60 -1.06 23.32
C THR A 179 7.97 0.04 24.31
N GLU A 180 8.29 1.23 23.79
CA GLU A 180 8.33 2.46 24.58
C GLU A 180 6.94 2.68 25.19
N LYS A 181 6.80 2.35 26.47
CA LYS A 181 5.55 2.50 27.19
C LYS A 181 5.27 3.99 27.34
N ARG A 182 4.44 4.54 26.45
CA ARG A 182 3.97 5.93 26.54
C ARG A 182 3.42 6.17 27.94
N ASP A 183 3.96 7.16 28.64
CA ASP A 183 3.51 7.50 29.99
C ASP A 183 1.98 7.71 30.00
N GLY A 184 1.31 7.08 30.96
CA GLY A 184 -0.14 7.17 31.11
C GLY A 184 -0.61 8.62 31.24
N PHE A 185 -1.84 8.89 30.82
CA PHE A 185 -2.42 10.25 30.75
C PHE A 185 -2.18 11.08 32.02
N LEU A 186 -2.39 10.49 33.20
CA LEU A 186 -2.16 11.15 34.50
C LEU A 186 -0.69 11.44 34.78
N LYS A 187 0.22 10.53 34.40
CA LYS A 187 1.67 10.73 34.57
C LYS A 187 2.21 11.80 33.63
N ARG A 188 1.54 12.06 32.51
CA ARG A 188 1.84 13.19 31.62
C ARG A 188 1.26 14.51 32.12
N LEU A 189 0.11 14.48 32.80
CA LEU A 189 -0.52 15.68 33.38
C LEU A 189 0.16 16.14 34.68
N PHE A 190 0.62 15.18 35.50
CA PHE A 190 1.11 15.44 36.86
C PHE A 190 2.57 15.00 37.09
N GLY A 191 3.21 14.38 36.10
CA GLY A 191 4.63 14.02 36.19
C GLY A 191 5.52 15.26 36.11
N LYS A 192 6.49 15.35 37.01
CA LYS A 192 7.52 16.40 36.96
C LYS A 192 8.20 16.38 35.59
N LYS A 193 8.16 17.51 34.87
CA LYS A 193 8.94 17.72 33.64
C LYS A 193 10.40 17.40 33.93
N LYS A 194 10.92 16.28 33.43
CA LYS A 194 12.37 16.13 33.30
C LYS A 194 12.83 17.22 32.33
N LYS A 195 13.84 18.01 32.74
CA LYS A 195 14.47 19.05 31.91
C LYS A 195 14.68 18.51 30.50
N ALA A 196 14.28 19.30 29.51
CA ALA A 196 14.61 19.04 28.11
C ALA A 196 16.12 18.80 28.03
N ARG A 197 16.53 17.69 27.42
CA ARG A 197 17.90 17.55 26.95
C ARG A 197 18.02 18.50 25.76
N GLU A 198 18.92 19.47 25.84
CA GLU A 198 19.39 20.19 24.67
C GLU A 198 19.94 19.13 23.69
N PHE A 199 19.46 19.18 22.45
CA PHE A 199 20.14 18.51 21.36
C PHE A 199 21.31 19.40 21.01
N ASP A 200 22.51 18.96 21.34
CA ASP A 200 23.72 19.56 20.80
C ASP A 200 23.66 19.38 19.28
N ALA A 201 23.44 20.49 18.58
CA ALA A 201 23.73 20.59 17.17
C ALA A 201 25.23 20.84 17.06
N GLU A 202 26.00 19.81 16.72
CA GLU A 202 27.36 19.96 16.24
C GLU A 202 27.42 19.52 14.77
N ASP A 203 27.70 20.54 13.94
CA ASP A 203 28.37 20.63 12.63
C ASP A 203 28.36 19.46 11.62
#